data_AF-A0A7C7CSZ8-F1
#
_entry.id   AF-A0A7C7CSZ8-F1
#
_cell.length_a   1.000
_cell.length_b   1.000
_cell.length_c   1.000
_cell.angle_alpha   90.00
_cell.angle_beta   90.00
_cell.angle_gamma   90.00
#
_symmetry.space_group_name_H-M   'P 1'
#
loop_
_entity.id
_entity.type
_entity.pdbx_description
1 polymer ?
#
loop_
_entity_poly.entity_id
_entity_poly.type
_entity_poly.pdbx_seq_one_letter_code
_entity_poly.pdbx_strand_id
1 'polypeptide(L)'
;INISVEKCIISSVISGTDSTHEALLVGFLNVKGIGKAQAEAIVEARQYKKFSSVADAMRRTGLKREPIENLVLAGAFDSLTTDRRSALWEVGLRYYPVANGAVNSRKPKSSRNGNAPITPKLERQQRMELPIEQDMADLAPMTSWERMAGEYQTMSLYPEGHLMNHVRPKLSPSVLPSDEIPHLKDGMEVWTAGLVIRRQRPLGKAVFITLEDEFGHTPLIVWPAVYAQYRLVLREPVLLIRGTVSCREGTMNIMVTHAESLQTLKDTPGSKNWR
;
A
#
# COMPACT_ATOMS: atom_id res chain seq x y z
N ILE A 1 -2.50 -11.64 -8.80
CA ILE A 1 -1.56 -10.51 -9.01
C ILE A 1 -0.74 -10.68 -10.27
N ASN A 2 -0.43 -9.54 -10.89
CA ASN A 2 0.49 -9.37 -12.00
C ASN A 2 1.73 -10.27 -11.86
N ILE A 3 2.16 -10.90 -12.95
CA ILE A 3 3.32 -11.79 -12.99
C ILE A 3 4.50 -11.04 -13.62
N SER A 4 4.65 -9.76 -13.28
CA SER A 4 5.60 -8.89 -13.95
C SER A 4 6.49 -8.17 -12.95
N VAL A 5 7.76 -8.09 -13.35
CA VAL A 5 8.78 -7.25 -12.74
C VAL A 5 8.55 -5.78 -13.10
N GLU A 6 7.85 -5.51 -14.20
CA GLU A 6 7.50 -4.15 -14.60
C GLU A 6 6.57 -3.48 -13.60
N LYS A 7 6.57 -2.14 -13.55
CA LYS A 7 5.71 -1.39 -12.63
C LYS A 7 4.22 -1.66 -12.87
N CYS A 8 3.79 -1.70 -14.12
CA CYS A 8 2.43 -2.10 -14.49
C CYS A 8 2.47 -2.81 -15.84
N ILE A 9 1.48 -3.67 -16.10
CA ILE A 9 1.25 -4.22 -17.45
C ILE A 9 -0.22 -4.07 -17.83
N ILE A 10 -0.50 -3.99 -19.12
CA ILE A 10 -1.86 -4.12 -19.64
C ILE A 10 -2.12 -5.59 -19.94
N SER A 11 -3.25 -6.12 -19.50
CA SER A 11 -3.64 -7.51 -19.73
C SER A 11 -5.11 -7.58 -20.12
N SER A 12 -5.42 -8.38 -21.14
CA SER A 12 -6.80 -8.67 -21.51
C SER A 12 -7.42 -9.63 -20.50
N VAL A 13 -8.47 -9.20 -19.83
CA VAL A 13 -9.23 -9.98 -18.86
C VAL A 13 -10.58 -10.32 -19.47
N ILE A 14 -10.99 -11.57 -19.31
CA ILE A 14 -12.31 -12.05 -19.72
C ILE A 14 -13.23 -11.87 -18.51
N SER A 15 -14.12 -10.88 -18.57
CA SER A 15 -15.31 -10.82 -17.70
C SER A 15 -16.46 -11.53 -18.39
N GLY A 16 -17.42 -12.07 -17.63
CA GLY A 16 -18.51 -12.90 -18.16
C GLY A 16 -19.20 -12.40 -19.45
N THR A 17 -19.74 -13.37 -20.22
CA THR A 17 -20.35 -13.24 -21.56
C THR A 17 -19.49 -12.43 -22.56
N ASP A 18 -18.42 -13.07 -23.04
CA ASP A 18 -17.65 -12.78 -24.27
C ASP A 18 -17.08 -11.36 -24.52
N SER A 19 -17.11 -10.44 -23.55
CA SER A 19 -16.40 -9.17 -23.68
C SER A 19 -15.00 -9.24 -23.06
N THR A 20 -13.97 -9.17 -23.92
CA THR A 20 -12.59 -8.95 -23.48
C THR A 20 -12.40 -7.49 -23.13
N HIS A 21 -12.03 -7.19 -21.89
CA HIS A 21 -11.66 -5.85 -21.47
C HIS A 21 -10.17 -5.80 -21.12
N GLU A 22 -9.52 -4.67 -21.44
CA GLU A 22 -8.15 -4.42 -21.02
C GLU A 22 -8.13 -3.96 -19.56
N ALA A 23 -7.28 -4.57 -18.75
CA ALA A 23 -7.05 -4.19 -17.37
C ALA A 23 -5.59 -3.78 -17.17
N LEU A 24 -5.37 -2.74 -16.39
CA LEU A 24 -4.03 -2.36 -15.90
C LEU A 24 -3.74 -3.17 -14.63
N LEU A 25 -2.68 -3.97 -14.66
CA LEU A 25 -2.24 -4.78 -13.53
C LEU A 25 -1.04 -4.13 -12.85
N VAL A 26 -1.15 -3.90 -11.54
CA VAL A 26 -0.06 -3.38 -10.70
C VAL A 26 1.01 -4.45 -10.51
N GLY A 27 2.26 -4.13 -10.84
CA GLY A 27 3.40 -5.03 -10.73
C GLY A 27 4.06 -5.05 -9.36
N PHE A 28 4.91 -6.05 -9.14
CA PHE A 28 5.50 -6.35 -7.83
C PHE A 28 6.38 -5.22 -7.27
N LEU A 29 7.00 -4.40 -8.13
CA LEU A 29 7.85 -3.29 -7.69
C LEU A 29 7.09 -2.15 -7.01
N ASN A 30 5.76 -2.12 -7.07
CA ASN A 30 4.97 -1.18 -6.27
C ASN A 30 4.71 -1.68 -4.84
N VAL A 31 4.96 -2.95 -4.56
CA VAL A 31 4.79 -3.53 -3.23
C VAL A 31 6.03 -3.21 -2.39
N LYS A 32 5.83 -2.54 -1.26
CA LYS A 32 6.88 -2.20 -0.30
C LYS A 32 7.70 -3.44 0.07
N GLY A 33 9.03 -3.29 0.08
CA GLY A 33 9.94 -4.38 0.45
C GLY A 33 10.15 -5.44 -0.64
N ILE A 34 9.57 -5.26 -1.84
CA ILE A 34 9.85 -6.11 -3.01
C ILE A 34 10.77 -5.37 -3.99
N GLY A 35 12.03 -5.78 -4.04
CA GLY A 35 13.00 -5.33 -5.03
C GLY A 35 12.98 -6.17 -6.30
N LYS A 36 13.76 -5.75 -7.31
CA LYS A 36 13.87 -6.42 -8.61
C LYS A 36 14.21 -7.91 -8.51
N ALA A 37 15.22 -8.27 -7.71
CA ALA A 37 15.63 -9.67 -7.54
C ALA A 37 14.52 -10.56 -6.93
N GLN A 38 13.71 -10.00 -6.02
CA GLN A 38 12.58 -10.72 -5.42
C GLN A 38 11.43 -10.87 -6.42
N ALA A 39 11.12 -9.82 -7.18
CA ALA A 39 10.14 -9.88 -8.25
C ALA A 39 10.52 -10.90 -9.33
N GLU A 40 11.79 -10.91 -9.76
CA GLU A 40 12.32 -11.89 -10.71
C GLU A 40 12.20 -13.31 -10.18
N ALA A 41 12.57 -13.56 -8.91
CA ALA A 41 12.40 -14.88 -8.28
C ALA A 41 10.94 -15.35 -8.25
N ILE A 42 9.98 -14.46 -8.03
CA ILE A 42 8.54 -14.79 -8.08
C ILE A 42 8.13 -15.17 -9.51
N VAL A 43 8.54 -14.39 -10.50
CA VAL A 43 8.21 -14.61 -11.91
C VAL A 43 8.83 -15.90 -12.42
N GLU A 44 10.13 -16.12 -12.18
CA GLU A 44 10.84 -17.34 -12.55
C GLU A 44 10.22 -18.58 -11.90
N ALA A 45 9.97 -18.53 -10.59
CA ALA A 45 9.29 -19.62 -9.90
C ALA A 45 7.97 -19.94 -10.58
N ARG A 46 7.14 -18.93 -10.89
CA ARG A 46 5.82 -19.12 -11.49
C ARG A 46 5.84 -19.60 -12.95
N GLN A 47 6.87 -19.26 -13.73
CA GLN A 47 7.00 -19.70 -15.14
C GLN A 47 6.95 -21.23 -15.26
N TYR A 48 7.52 -21.94 -14.28
CA TYR A 48 7.48 -23.41 -14.27
C TYR A 48 6.08 -23.97 -14.00
N LYS A 49 5.36 -23.40 -13.02
CA LYS A 49 4.01 -23.84 -12.61
C LYS A 49 3.29 -22.73 -11.85
N LYS A 50 1.97 -22.58 -12.02
CA LYS A 50 1.18 -21.69 -11.14
C LYS A 50 1.35 -22.09 -9.66
N PHE A 51 1.34 -21.12 -8.76
CA PHE A 51 1.33 -21.38 -7.32
C PHE A 51 -0.03 -21.98 -6.92
N SER A 52 -0.01 -23.01 -6.09
CA SER A 52 -1.23 -23.65 -5.56
C SER A 52 -1.66 -23.09 -4.21
N SER A 53 -0.75 -22.51 -3.45
CA SER A 53 -1.00 -21.94 -2.12
C SER A 53 0.07 -20.89 -1.76
N VAL A 54 -0.16 -20.17 -0.66
CA VAL A 54 0.85 -19.25 -0.09
C VAL A 54 2.10 -20.03 0.34
N ALA A 55 1.93 -21.21 0.93
CA ALA A 55 3.04 -22.10 1.28
C ALA A 55 3.92 -22.47 0.08
N ASP A 56 3.30 -22.84 -1.05
CA ASP A 56 4.03 -23.18 -2.28
C ASP A 56 4.83 -21.97 -2.81
N ALA A 57 4.22 -20.78 -2.76
CA ALA A 57 4.90 -19.54 -3.14
C ALA A 57 6.10 -19.24 -2.22
N MET A 58 5.94 -19.34 -0.89
CA MET A 58 7.04 -19.14 0.07
C MET A 58 8.20 -20.08 -0.18
N ARG A 59 7.91 -21.38 -0.38
CA ARG A 59 8.91 -22.43 -0.60
C ARG A 59 9.71 -22.21 -1.88
N ARG A 60 9.03 -21.91 -2.99
CA ARG A 60 9.65 -21.79 -4.32
C ARG A 60 10.40 -20.48 -4.51
N THR A 61 9.94 -19.40 -3.88
CA THR A 61 10.56 -18.08 -4.04
C THR A 61 11.63 -17.80 -3.00
N GLY A 62 11.59 -18.47 -1.84
CA GLY A 62 12.55 -18.25 -0.75
C GLY A 62 12.50 -16.83 -0.16
N LEU A 63 11.38 -16.11 -0.35
CA LEU A 63 11.20 -14.76 0.15
C LEU A 63 11.22 -14.72 1.68
N LYS A 64 11.71 -13.60 2.21
CA LYS A 64 11.65 -13.32 3.64
C LYS A 64 10.22 -13.00 4.07
N ARG A 65 9.99 -12.99 5.38
CA ARG A 65 8.67 -12.78 6.01
C ARG A 65 7.98 -11.51 5.53
N GLU A 66 8.62 -10.35 5.76
CA GLU A 66 8.05 -9.03 5.43
C GLU A 66 7.63 -8.92 3.95
N PRO A 67 8.45 -9.29 2.95
CA PRO A 67 8.03 -9.41 1.55
C PRO A 67 6.75 -10.21 1.32
N ILE A 68 6.61 -11.38 1.94
CA ILE A 68 5.43 -12.24 1.78
C ILE A 68 4.21 -11.61 2.45
N GLU A 69 4.36 -11.08 3.67
CA GLU A 69 3.28 -10.38 4.37
C GLU A 69 2.79 -9.18 3.57
N ASN A 70 3.71 -8.39 2.99
CA ASN A 70 3.35 -7.25 2.15
C ASN A 70 2.64 -7.69 0.86
N LEU A 71 3.04 -8.82 0.25
CA LEU A 71 2.32 -9.39 -0.89
C LEU A 71 0.90 -9.82 -0.50
N VAL A 72 0.71 -10.49 0.65
CA VAL A 72 -0.62 -10.85 1.15
C VAL A 72 -1.48 -9.60 1.34
N LEU A 73 -0.97 -8.60 2.05
CA LEU A 73 -1.66 -7.33 2.30
C LEU A 73 -1.99 -6.57 1.01
N ALA A 74 -1.14 -6.63 -0.01
CA ALA A 74 -1.35 -6.01 -1.32
C ALA A 74 -2.37 -6.74 -2.23
N GLY A 75 -2.90 -7.88 -1.80
CA GLY A 75 -3.80 -8.71 -2.61
C GLY A 75 -3.10 -9.73 -3.52
N ALA A 76 -1.77 -9.88 -3.36
CA ALA A 76 -0.92 -11.03 -3.68
C ALA A 76 -1.62 -12.28 -4.19
N PHE A 77 -2.36 -12.79 -3.24
CA PHE A 77 -2.75 -14.17 -3.09
C PHE A 77 -4.27 -14.29 -2.89
N ASP A 78 -5.04 -13.25 -3.21
CA ASP A 78 -6.51 -13.26 -3.08
C ASP A 78 -7.15 -14.39 -3.91
N SER A 79 -6.51 -14.83 -4.99
CA SER A 79 -6.95 -15.98 -5.78
C SER A 79 -6.57 -17.34 -5.19
N LEU A 80 -5.71 -17.38 -4.17
CA LEU A 80 -5.17 -18.59 -3.53
C LEU A 80 -5.61 -18.73 -2.07
N THR A 81 -6.26 -17.71 -1.52
CA THR A 81 -6.60 -17.63 -0.09
C THR A 81 -8.04 -17.17 0.03
N THR A 82 -8.72 -17.64 1.08
CA THR A 82 -10.10 -17.21 1.38
C THR A 82 -10.12 -15.84 2.05
N ASP A 83 -9.13 -15.56 2.88
CA ASP A 83 -8.99 -14.30 3.62
C ASP A 83 -7.51 -13.96 3.88
N ARG A 84 -7.19 -12.66 3.82
CA ARG A 84 -5.83 -12.14 4.00
C ARG A 84 -5.34 -12.26 5.45
N ARG A 85 -6.21 -12.20 6.46
CA ARG A 85 -5.82 -12.36 7.87
C ARG A 85 -5.39 -13.80 8.15
N SER A 86 -6.15 -14.78 7.65
CA SER A 86 -5.77 -16.19 7.74
C SER A 86 -4.46 -16.47 6.99
N ALA A 87 -4.26 -15.87 5.82
CA ALA A 87 -3.00 -16.00 5.08
C ALA A 87 -1.80 -15.40 5.84
N LEU A 88 -1.96 -14.25 6.51
CA LEU A 88 -0.91 -13.68 7.37
C LEU A 88 -0.59 -14.58 8.56
N TRP A 89 -1.60 -15.20 9.17
CA TRP A 89 -1.42 -16.17 10.25
C TRP A 89 -0.59 -17.38 9.77
N GLU A 90 -0.96 -17.95 8.62
CA GLU A 90 -0.22 -19.04 7.97
C GLU A 90 1.25 -18.66 7.72
N VAL A 91 1.50 -17.46 7.19
CA VAL A 91 2.87 -16.97 6.95
C VAL A 91 3.67 -16.91 8.25
N GLY A 92 3.04 -16.48 9.35
CA GLY A 92 3.65 -16.45 10.68
C GLY A 92 4.06 -17.83 11.20
N LEU A 93 3.20 -18.84 11.02
CA LEU A 93 3.46 -20.22 11.43
C LEU A 93 4.56 -20.90 10.59
N ARG A 94 4.58 -20.61 9.28
CA ARG A 94 5.53 -21.23 8.34
C ARG A 94 6.88 -20.54 8.30
N TYR A 95 6.95 -19.26 8.71
CA TYR A 95 8.20 -18.52 8.66
C TYR A 95 9.10 -18.85 9.85
N TYR A 96 10.13 -19.65 9.58
CA TYR A 96 11.23 -19.86 10.50
C TYR A 96 12.42 -19.00 10.08
N PRO A 97 12.87 -18.04 10.90
CA PRO A 97 14.06 -17.26 10.58
C PRO A 97 15.21 -18.24 10.36
N VAL A 98 15.82 -18.17 9.17
CA VAL A 98 17.07 -18.89 8.95
C VAL A 98 18.06 -18.23 9.88
N ALA A 99 18.45 -18.92 10.95
CA ALA A 99 19.51 -18.45 11.81
C ALA A 99 20.70 -18.14 10.90
N ASN A 100 21.15 -16.87 10.89
CA ASN A 100 22.44 -16.49 10.33
C ASN A 100 23.56 -17.03 11.24
N GLY A 101 23.54 -18.34 11.51
CA GLY A 101 24.32 -19.05 12.51
C GLY A 101 25.30 -20.04 11.91
N ALA A 102 25.81 -19.78 10.72
CA ALA A 102 27.00 -20.44 10.18
C ALA A 102 28.04 -19.44 9.64
N VAL A 103 28.00 -18.17 10.10
CA VAL A 103 29.12 -17.22 9.97
C VAL A 103 29.94 -17.28 11.26
N ASN A 104 30.47 -18.46 11.55
CA ASN A 104 31.67 -18.63 12.38
C ASN A 104 32.51 -19.77 11.79
N SER A 105 32.57 -19.86 10.45
CA SER A 105 33.78 -20.37 9.82
C SER A 105 34.86 -19.31 10.04
N ARG A 106 35.63 -19.46 11.13
CA ARG A 106 36.98 -18.91 11.19
C ARG A 106 37.61 -19.21 9.83
N LYS A 107 37.94 -18.18 9.04
CA LYS A 107 38.77 -18.36 7.84
C LYS A 107 39.99 -19.17 8.28
N PRO A 108 40.23 -20.39 7.76
CA PRO A 108 41.48 -21.04 8.03
C PRO A 108 42.54 -20.19 7.35
N LYS A 109 43.44 -19.62 8.17
CA LYS A 109 44.68 -19.06 7.65
C LYS A 109 45.37 -20.17 6.86
N SER A 110 45.64 -19.87 5.59
CA SER A 110 46.66 -20.45 4.72
C SER A 110 47.47 -21.59 5.37
N SER A 111 47.18 -22.83 4.97
CA SER A 111 48.19 -23.89 4.96
C SER A 111 48.39 -24.29 3.51
N ARG A 112 49.55 -23.92 2.97
CA ARG A 112 50.11 -24.52 1.75
C ARG A 112 50.40 -25.99 2.09
N ASN A 113 49.54 -26.90 1.67
CA ASN A 113 49.90 -28.22 1.14
C ASN A 113 48.65 -28.93 0.62
N GLY A 114 48.83 -29.64 -0.50
CA GLY A 114 47.77 -30.20 -1.33
C GLY A 114 46.85 -31.19 -0.63
N ASN A 115 45.67 -31.34 -1.24
CA ASN A 115 44.49 -32.16 -0.89
C ASN A 115 43.41 -31.41 -0.11
N ALA A 116 42.64 -30.59 -0.83
CA ALA A 116 41.35 -30.10 -0.35
C ALA A 116 40.34 -31.26 -0.29
N PRO A 117 39.67 -31.53 0.84
CA PRO A 117 38.51 -32.41 0.85
C PRO A 117 37.41 -31.77 0.02
N ILE A 118 36.77 -32.57 -0.84
CA ILE A 118 35.50 -32.20 -1.48
C ILE A 118 34.48 -32.07 -0.36
N THR A 119 34.25 -30.86 0.16
CA THR A 119 33.14 -30.61 1.07
C THR A 119 31.87 -30.62 0.21
N PRO A 120 30.94 -31.57 0.40
CA PRO A 120 29.67 -31.50 -0.31
C PRO A 120 29.00 -30.19 0.08
N LYS A 121 28.65 -29.39 -0.92
CA LYS A 121 27.80 -28.21 -0.78
C LYS A 121 26.52 -28.72 -0.13
N LEU A 122 26.37 -28.51 1.18
CA LEU A 122 25.26 -29.06 1.96
C LEU A 122 23.98 -28.69 1.22
N GLU A 123 23.38 -29.66 0.54
CA GLU A 123 22.08 -29.48 -0.09
C GLU A 123 21.18 -28.98 1.03
N ARG A 124 20.58 -27.79 0.84
CA ARG A 124 19.61 -27.26 1.79
C ARG A 124 18.52 -28.31 1.87
N GLN A 125 18.58 -29.13 2.92
CA GLN A 125 17.63 -30.19 3.19
C GLN A 125 16.25 -29.56 3.04
N GLN A 126 15.48 -30.04 2.07
CA GLN A 126 14.14 -29.52 1.82
C GLN A 126 13.37 -29.73 3.13
N ARG A 127 13.04 -28.63 3.80
CA ARG A 127 12.30 -28.68 5.05
C ARG A 127 10.97 -29.36 4.76
N MET A 128 10.67 -30.41 5.51
CA MET A 128 9.37 -31.08 5.43
C MET A 128 8.28 -30.06 5.76
N GLU A 129 7.20 -30.08 4.97
CA GLU A 129 6.00 -29.31 5.28
C GLU A 129 5.39 -29.91 6.53
N LEU A 130 5.49 -29.19 7.65
CA LEU A 130 4.76 -29.55 8.85
C LEU A 130 3.29 -29.17 8.65
N PRO A 131 2.35 -30.06 8.98
CA PRO A 131 0.94 -29.70 9.03
C PRO A 131 0.78 -28.56 10.05
N ILE A 132 0.06 -27.51 9.66
CA ILE A 132 -0.20 -26.33 10.49
C ILE A 132 -1.68 -26.19 10.82
N GLU A 133 -2.53 -27.10 10.34
CA GLU A 133 -3.99 -27.01 10.42
C GLU A 133 -4.47 -26.91 11.87
N GLN A 134 -3.76 -27.56 12.80
CA GLN A 134 -4.05 -27.51 14.23
C GLN A 134 -3.66 -26.18 14.88
N ASP A 135 -2.69 -25.46 14.29
CA ASP A 135 -2.17 -24.18 14.80
C ASP A 135 -2.86 -22.97 14.15
N MET A 136 -3.71 -23.19 13.14
CA MET A 136 -4.51 -22.14 12.50
C MET A 136 -5.57 -21.63 13.48
N ALA A 137 -5.61 -20.31 13.67
CA ALA A 137 -6.67 -19.67 14.45
C ALA A 137 -7.90 -19.41 13.57
N ASP A 138 -9.09 -19.63 14.12
CA ASP A 138 -10.34 -19.16 13.52
C ASP A 138 -10.49 -17.65 13.78
N LEU A 139 -10.14 -16.86 12.78
CA LEU A 139 -10.15 -15.41 12.84
C LEU A 139 -11.28 -14.88 11.98
N ALA A 140 -11.96 -13.83 12.44
CA ALA A 140 -12.87 -13.08 11.59
C ALA A 140 -12.14 -12.66 10.29
N PRO A 141 -12.82 -12.57 9.14
CA PRO A 141 -12.20 -12.08 7.92
C PRO A 141 -11.82 -10.59 8.04
N MET A 142 -10.91 -10.12 7.21
CA MET A 142 -10.61 -8.69 7.11
C MET A 142 -11.84 -7.93 6.59
N THR A 143 -12.17 -6.84 7.28
CA THR A 143 -13.15 -5.87 6.77
C THR A 143 -12.63 -5.19 5.51
N SER A 144 -13.52 -4.59 4.71
CA SER A 144 -13.12 -3.81 3.53
C SER A 144 -12.15 -2.68 3.88
N TRP A 145 -12.35 -2.05 5.05
CA TRP A 145 -11.45 -1.04 5.58
C TRP A 145 -10.03 -1.58 5.84
N GLU A 146 -9.91 -2.74 6.48
CA GLU A 146 -8.61 -3.36 6.79
C GLU A 146 -7.86 -3.79 5.52
N ARG A 147 -8.58 -4.31 4.52
CA ARG A 147 -8.00 -4.65 3.21
C ARG A 147 -7.42 -3.41 2.52
N MET A 148 -8.23 -2.35 2.41
CA MET A 148 -7.81 -1.07 1.84
C MET A 148 -6.64 -0.45 2.62
N ALA A 149 -6.67 -0.47 3.95
CA ALA A 149 -5.57 0.03 4.79
C ALA A 149 -4.27 -0.74 4.53
N GLY A 150 -4.34 -2.07 4.42
CA GLY A 150 -3.21 -2.92 4.05
C GLY A 150 -2.64 -2.61 2.66
N GLU A 151 -3.49 -2.31 1.68
CA GLU A 151 -3.08 -1.95 0.32
C GLU A 151 -2.40 -0.58 0.27
N TYR A 152 -2.93 0.42 0.97
CA TYR A 152 -2.23 1.69 1.11
C TYR A 152 -0.91 1.55 1.87
N GLN A 153 -0.85 0.74 2.92
CA GLN A 153 0.37 0.50 3.69
C GLN A 153 1.49 -0.13 2.83
N THR A 154 1.11 -0.98 1.87
CA THR A 154 2.06 -1.77 1.09
C THR A 154 2.34 -1.16 -0.29
N MET A 155 1.35 -0.59 -0.96
CA MET A 155 1.47 -0.04 -2.32
C MET A 155 1.28 1.46 -2.42
N SER A 156 0.83 2.11 -1.33
CA SER A 156 0.47 3.54 -1.33
C SER A 156 -0.59 3.91 -2.38
N LEU A 157 -1.46 2.96 -2.73
CA LEU A 157 -2.63 3.10 -3.60
C LEU A 157 -3.68 2.02 -3.24
N TYR A 158 -4.93 2.25 -3.63
CA TYR A 158 -6.02 1.29 -3.52
C TYR A 158 -6.58 0.99 -4.92
N PRO A 159 -6.44 -0.23 -5.48
CA PRO A 159 -6.84 -0.49 -6.87
C PRO A 159 -8.35 -0.40 -7.14
N GLU A 160 -9.18 -0.70 -6.14
CA GLU A 160 -10.64 -0.72 -6.31
C GLU A 160 -11.29 0.67 -6.12
N GLY A 161 -10.51 1.70 -5.76
CA GLY A 161 -11.05 3.07 -5.64
C GLY A 161 -10.19 3.99 -4.77
N HIS A 162 -10.85 4.80 -3.94
CA HIS A 162 -10.17 5.77 -3.07
C HIS A 162 -10.64 5.62 -1.62
N LEU A 163 -9.77 5.97 -0.65
CA LEU A 163 -10.07 6.00 0.78
C LEU A 163 -11.40 6.71 1.08
N MET A 164 -11.64 7.82 0.38
CA MET A 164 -12.84 8.65 0.58
C MET A 164 -14.14 7.90 0.29
N ASN A 165 -14.16 6.89 -0.59
CA ASN A 165 -15.35 6.05 -0.81
C ASN A 165 -15.84 5.38 0.49
N HIS A 166 -14.93 4.97 1.37
CA HIS A 166 -15.27 4.35 2.66
C HIS A 166 -15.65 5.37 3.73
N VAL A 167 -15.17 6.60 3.60
CA VAL A 167 -15.36 7.68 4.57
C VAL A 167 -16.61 8.49 4.27
N ARG A 168 -16.93 8.70 2.99
CA ARG A 168 -18.03 9.54 2.50
C ARG A 168 -19.38 9.20 3.15
N PRO A 169 -19.79 7.91 3.33
CA PRO A 169 -21.06 7.58 3.98
C PRO A 169 -21.13 8.00 5.46
N LYS A 170 -19.99 8.27 6.11
CA LYS A 170 -19.91 8.71 7.51
C LYS A 170 -19.85 10.23 7.65
N LEU A 171 -19.67 10.95 6.55
CA LEU A 171 -19.62 12.41 6.53
C LEU A 171 -21.02 13.01 6.40
N SER A 172 -21.18 14.25 6.86
CA SER A 172 -22.40 15.01 6.61
C SER A 172 -22.60 15.20 5.10
N PRO A 173 -23.84 15.13 4.59
CA PRO A 173 -24.15 15.47 3.19
C PRO A 173 -23.72 16.88 2.77
N SER A 174 -23.44 17.77 3.73
CA SER A 174 -22.92 19.11 3.49
C SER A 174 -21.43 19.16 3.10
N VAL A 175 -20.70 18.03 3.21
CA VAL A 175 -19.29 17.95 2.85
C VAL A 175 -19.16 17.55 1.38
N LEU A 176 -18.82 18.52 0.55
CA LEU A 176 -18.84 18.37 -0.89
C LEU A 176 -17.61 17.59 -1.41
N PRO A 177 -17.80 16.73 -2.41
CA PRO A 177 -16.72 16.12 -3.18
C PRO A 177 -16.05 17.14 -4.12
N SER A 178 -14.89 16.79 -4.65
CA SER A 178 -14.04 17.68 -5.44
C SER A 178 -14.61 18.04 -6.81
N ASP A 179 -15.50 17.22 -7.38
CA ASP A 179 -16.20 17.46 -8.64
C ASP A 179 -17.34 18.48 -8.52
N GLU A 180 -17.94 18.64 -7.34
CA GLU A 180 -18.96 19.66 -7.08
C GLU A 180 -18.38 21.06 -6.87
N ILE A 181 -17.14 21.14 -6.38
CA ILE A 181 -16.47 22.40 -6.02
C ILE A 181 -16.39 23.37 -7.23
N PRO A 182 -15.96 22.95 -8.44
CA PRO A 182 -15.95 23.78 -9.65
C PRO A 182 -17.26 24.48 -10.00
N HIS A 183 -18.41 23.96 -9.54
CA HIS A 183 -19.73 24.53 -9.84
C HIS A 183 -20.17 25.63 -8.87
N LEU A 184 -19.37 25.89 -7.82
CA LEU A 184 -19.68 26.89 -6.81
C LEU A 184 -19.27 28.31 -7.26
N LYS A 185 -19.93 29.31 -6.69
CA LYS A 185 -19.59 30.72 -6.93
C LYS A 185 -18.42 31.15 -6.05
N ASP A 186 -17.66 32.12 -6.53
CA ASP A 186 -16.61 32.77 -5.75
C ASP A 186 -17.17 33.37 -4.44
N GLY A 187 -16.45 33.19 -3.34
CA GLY A 187 -16.83 33.65 -2.01
C GLY A 187 -17.80 32.74 -1.24
N MET A 188 -18.33 31.66 -1.84
CA MET A 188 -19.19 30.71 -1.13
C MET A 188 -18.41 29.95 -0.05
N GLU A 189 -19.03 29.76 1.12
CA GLU A 189 -18.51 28.84 2.13
C GLU A 189 -18.80 27.38 1.76
N VAL A 190 -17.81 26.52 1.98
CA VAL A 190 -17.85 25.10 1.62
C VAL A 190 -17.15 24.27 2.68
N TRP A 191 -17.68 23.07 2.92
CA TRP A 191 -16.97 21.99 3.60
C TRP A 191 -16.49 20.97 2.56
N THR A 192 -15.24 20.56 2.65
CA THR A 192 -14.66 19.50 1.83
C THR A 192 -13.75 18.62 2.68
N ALA A 193 -13.59 17.36 2.28
CA ALA A 193 -12.71 16.42 2.96
C ALA A 193 -11.92 15.60 1.95
N GLY A 194 -10.70 15.21 2.33
CA GLY A 194 -9.87 14.40 1.46
C GLY A 194 -8.56 13.97 2.10
N LEU A 195 -7.86 13.09 1.39
CA LEU A 195 -6.51 12.66 1.70
C LEU A 195 -5.54 13.75 1.26
N VAL A 196 -4.65 14.16 2.15
CA VAL A 196 -3.62 15.14 1.80
C VAL A 196 -2.53 14.46 0.99
N ILE A 197 -2.36 14.92 -0.25
CA ILE A 197 -1.37 14.38 -1.18
C ILE A 197 -0.18 15.31 -1.38
N ARG A 198 -0.31 16.58 -0.99
CA ARG A 198 0.74 17.57 -1.16
C ARG A 198 0.63 18.68 -0.12
N ARG A 199 1.78 19.13 0.38
CA ARG A 199 1.94 20.31 1.24
C ARG A 199 3.12 21.12 0.73
N GLN A 200 2.92 22.39 0.43
CA GLN A 200 3.95 23.28 -0.09
C GLN A 200 3.94 24.60 0.67
N ARG A 201 5.12 25.09 1.01
CA ARG A 201 5.32 26.42 1.56
C ARG A 201 6.36 27.15 0.72
N PRO A 202 5.97 27.77 -0.40
CA PRO A 202 6.85 28.62 -1.19
C PRO A 202 7.43 29.76 -0.35
N LEU A 203 8.32 30.58 -0.94
CA LEU A 203 8.95 31.73 -0.27
C LEU A 203 7.97 32.77 0.32
N GLY A 204 6.67 32.67 0.01
CA GLY A 204 5.61 33.47 0.59
C GLY A 204 5.17 33.05 2.00
N LYS A 205 4.16 33.73 2.51
CA LYS A 205 3.63 33.49 3.86
C LYS A 205 2.59 32.35 3.93
N ALA A 206 1.90 32.07 2.83
CA ALA A 206 0.83 31.07 2.77
C ALA A 206 1.37 29.64 2.59
N VAL A 207 0.61 28.67 3.10
CA VAL A 207 0.84 27.24 2.89
C VAL A 207 -0.21 26.72 1.93
N PHE A 208 0.21 26.01 0.90
CA PHE A 208 -0.65 25.35 -0.06
C PHE A 208 -0.76 23.87 0.31
N ILE A 209 -1.99 23.35 0.37
CA ILE A 209 -2.27 21.95 0.64
C ILE A 209 -3.16 21.45 -0.48
N THR A 210 -2.94 20.23 -0.98
CA THR A 210 -3.84 19.61 -1.96
C THR A 210 -4.48 18.39 -1.32
N LEU A 211 -5.80 18.39 -1.28
CA LEU A 211 -6.61 17.22 -0.95
C LEU A 211 -6.88 16.41 -2.21
N GLU A 212 -6.95 15.09 -2.07
CA GLU A 212 -7.42 14.13 -3.06
C GLU A 212 -8.65 13.41 -2.50
N ASP A 213 -9.67 13.28 -3.33
CA ASP A 213 -10.81 12.39 -3.09
C ASP A 213 -11.04 11.46 -4.28
N GLU A 214 -12.23 10.86 -4.38
CA GLU A 214 -12.59 9.89 -5.40
C GLU A 214 -12.59 10.48 -6.81
N PHE A 215 -12.87 11.79 -6.92
CA PHE A 215 -13.13 12.44 -8.20
C PHE A 215 -11.98 13.34 -8.66
N GLY A 216 -11.07 13.72 -7.75
CA GLY A 216 -9.92 14.52 -8.13
C GLY A 216 -9.28 15.26 -6.96
N HIS A 217 -8.79 16.46 -7.27
CA HIS A 217 -7.95 17.24 -6.37
C HIS A 217 -8.62 18.56 -5.99
N THR A 218 -8.48 18.93 -4.72
CA THR A 218 -8.93 20.23 -4.21
C THR A 218 -7.75 21.01 -3.64
N PRO A 219 -7.28 22.06 -4.35
CA PRO A 219 -6.25 22.96 -3.84
C PRO A 219 -6.78 23.83 -2.69
N LEU A 220 -5.99 23.92 -1.62
CA LEU A 220 -6.26 24.71 -0.44
C LEU A 220 -5.16 25.76 -0.24
N ILE A 221 -5.58 26.94 0.23
CA ILE A 221 -4.68 28.02 0.66
C ILE A 221 -4.90 28.26 2.15
N VAL A 222 -3.83 28.10 2.93
CA VAL A 222 -3.82 28.31 4.38
C VAL A 222 -2.97 29.54 4.70
N TRP A 223 -3.61 30.58 5.24
CA TRP A 223 -2.92 31.79 5.68
C TRP A 223 -2.21 31.60 7.03
N PRO A 224 -1.16 32.40 7.35
CA PRO A 224 -0.35 32.24 8.55
C PRO A 224 -1.13 32.13 9.87
N ALA A 225 -2.16 32.95 10.05
CA ALA A 225 -2.97 32.96 11.26
C ALA A 225 -3.70 31.62 11.45
N VAL A 226 -4.35 31.14 10.39
CA VAL A 226 -5.06 29.86 10.37
C VAL A 226 -4.07 28.70 10.52
N TYR A 227 -2.92 28.76 9.85
CA TYR A 227 -1.87 27.75 9.97
C TYR A 227 -1.35 27.64 11.41
N ALA A 228 -1.08 28.77 12.08
CA ALA A 228 -0.59 28.78 13.45
C ALA A 228 -1.60 28.13 14.43
N GLN A 229 -2.89 28.34 14.19
CA GLN A 229 -4.00 27.78 14.96
C GLN A 229 -4.16 26.27 14.74
N TYR A 230 -4.20 25.81 13.48
CA TYR A 230 -4.48 24.41 13.13
C TYR A 230 -3.24 23.58 12.81
N ARG A 231 -2.04 24.04 13.19
CA ARG A 231 -0.74 23.42 12.82
C ARG A 231 -0.65 21.91 13.06
N LEU A 232 -1.28 21.40 14.13
CA LEU A 232 -1.26 19.98 14.45
C LEU A 232 -2.22 19.22 13.54
N VAL A 233 -3.45 19.71 13.42
CA VAL A 233 -4.48 19.14 12.55
C VAL A 233 -4.01 19.09 11.10
N LEU A 234 -3.41 20.15 10.58
CA LEU A 234 -2.95 20.22 9.18
C LEU A 234 -1.82 19.21 8.84
N ARG A 235 -1.18 18.58 9.83
CA ARG A 235 -0.20 17.50 9.63
C ARG A 235 -0.84 16.13 9.41
N GLU A 236 -2.11 15.99 9.77
CA GLU A 236 -2.84 14.73 9.67
C GLU A 236 -3.09 14.33 8.22
N PRO A 237 -3.15 13.02 7.92
CA PRO A 237 -3.23 12.55 6.56
C PRO A 237 -4.56 12.88 5.90
N VAL A 238 -5.65 12.86 6.66
CA VAL A 238 -7.00 13.11 6.15
C VAL A 238 -7.57 14.31 6.89
N LEU A 239 -8.02 15.30 6.13
CA LEU A 239 -8.52 16.56 6.66
C LEU A 239 -9.98 16.76 6.26
N LEU A 240 -10.76 17.33 7.19
CA LEU A 240 -12.04 17.95 6.94
C LEU A 240 -11.83 19.46 7.05
N ILE A 241 -12.16 20.19 5.99
CA ILE A 241 -11.82 21.59 5.82
C ILE A 241 -13.09 22.39 5.59
N ARG A 242 -13.24 23.48 6.34
CA ARG A 242 -14.15 24.56 6.01
C ARG A 242 -13.36 25.73 5.45
N GLY A 243 -13.87 26.31 4.38
CA GLY A 243 -13.26 27.49 3.78
C GLY A 243 -14.19 28.20 2.83
N THR A 244 -13.66 29.25 2.21
CA THR A 244 -14.35 30.01 1.17
C THR A 244 -13.72 29.70 -0.17
N VAL A 245 -14.56 29.42 -1.18
CA VAL A 245 -14.13 29.28 -2.57
C VAL A 245 -13.51 30.58 -3.05
N SER A 246 -12.33 30.49 -3.66
CA SER A 246 -11.64 31.59 -4.32
C SER A 246 -11.29 31.19 -5.74
N CYS A 247 -11.90 31.85 -6.72
CA CYS A 247 -11.59 31.69 -8.13
C CYS A 247 -10.61 32.78 -8.56
N ARG A 248 -9.37 32.40 -8.91
CA ARG A 248 -8.36 33.34 -9.43
C ARG A 248 -7.76 32.78 -10.71
N GLU A 249 -7.78 33.56 -11.78
CA GLU A 249 -7.14 33.22 -13.06
C GLU A 249 -7.49 31.80 -13.57
N GLY A 250 -8.75 31.38 -13.39
CA GLY A 250 -9.24 30.06 -13.82
C GLY A 250 -8.88 28.89 -12.89
N THR A 251 -8.14 29.12 -11.80
CA THR A 251 -7.88 28.10 -10.78
C THR A 251 -8.79 28.30 -9.57
N MET A 252 -9.56 27.25 -9.23
CA MET A 252 -10.33 27.21 -7.99
C MET A 252 -9.45 26.77 -6.82
N ASN A 253 -9.43 27.58 -5.78
CA ASN A 253 -8.77 27.28 -4.52
C ASN A 253 -9.75 27.48 -3.37
N ILE A 254 -9.58 26.75 -2.28
CA ILE A 254 -10.33 27.00 -1.05
C ILE A 254 -9.43 27.72 -0.06
N MET A 255 -9.83 28.92 0.36
CA MET A 255 -9.19 29.63 1.45
C MET A 255 -9.67 29.03 2.77
N VAL A 256 -8.76 28.35 3.48
CA VAL A 256 -9.08 27.61 4.69
C VAL A 256 -9.39 28.57 5.83
N THR A 257 -10.55 28.41 6.46
CA THR A 257 -10.96 29.15 7.67
C THR A 257 -10.93 28.26 8.90
N HIS A 258 -11.20 26.97 8.73
CA HIS A 258 -11.23 25.99 9.82
C HIS A 258 -10.83 24.60 9.30
N ALA A 259 -10.16 23.83 10.15
CA ALA A 259 -9.66 22.50 9.82
C ALA A 259 -9.87 21.53 11.00
N GLU A 260 -10.35 20.33 10.67
CA GLU A 260 -10.52 19.20 11.58
C GLU A 260 -9.83 17.96 11.00
N SER A 261 -9.43 17.04 11.88
CA SER A 261 -8.88 15.76 11.47
C SER A 261 -9.97 14.71 11.47
N LEU A 262 -10.02 13.86 10.44
CA LEU A 262 -10.89 12.68 10.40
C LEU A 262 -10.27 11.46 11.11
N GLN A 263 -9.47 11.71 12.15
CA GLN A 263 -8.71 10.75 12.97
C GLN A 263 -9.51 9.60 13.57
N THR A 264 -10.85 9.64 13.54
CA THR A 264 -11.74 8.57 14.00
C THR A 264 -11.60 7.26 13.22
N LEU A 265 -10.83 7.28 12.13
CA LEU A 265 -10.54 6.14 11.28
C LEU A 265 -9.22 5.50 11.74
N LYS A 266 -9.28 4.42 12.53
CA LYS A 266 -8.10 3.61 12.87
C LYS A 266 -7.38 3.19 11.59
N ASP A 267 -6.06 3.23 11.59
CA ASP A 267 -5.21 2.81 10.46
C ASP A 267 -5.38 3.63 9.17
N THR A 268 -5.60 4.94 9.28
CA THR A 268 -5.55 5.83 8.09
C THR A 268 -4.20 5.74 7.39
N PRO A 269 -4.18 5.57 6.06
CA PRO A 269 -2.97 5.68 5.27
C PRO A 269 -2.19 6.94 5.59
N GLY A 270 -0.87 6.83 5.74
CA GLY A 270 -0.02 8.01 5.87
C GLY A 270 -0.15 8.89 4.62
N SER A 271 -0.23 10.20 4.80
CA SER A 271 -0.15 11.13 3.66
C SER A 271 1.24 11.04 3.04
N LYS A 272 1.30 11.11 1.71
CA LYS A 272 2.57 11.33 1.01
C LYS A 272 3.07 12.73 1.34
N ASN A 273 3.95 12.80 2.34
CA ASN A 273 4.73 13.98 2.66
C ASN A 273 6.18 13.68 2.29
N TRP A 274 6.76 14.41 1.33
CA TRP A 274 8.20 14.58 1.34
C TRP A 274 8.64 15.86 0.61
N ARG A 275 9.82 16.31 1.06
CA ARG A 275 10.62 17.50 0.75
C ARG A 275 10.52 18.06 -0.67
#